data_AF-A0A2V8HNK0-F1
#
_entry.id   AF-A0A2V8HNK0-F1
#
_cell.length_a   1.000
_cell.length_b   1.000
_cell.length_c   1.000
_cell.angle_alpha   90.00
_cell.angle_beta   90.00
_cell.angle_gamma   90.00
#
_symmetry.space_group_name_H-M   'P 1'
#
loop_
_entity.id
_entity.type
_entity.pdbx_description
1 polymer ?
#
loop_
_entity_poly.entity_id
_entity_poly.type
_entity_poly.pdbx_seq_one_letter_code
_entity_poly.pdbx_strand_id
1 'polypeptide(L)'
;MTAVDQIRALTPSFLARFFDNEITGGTDDLKGSFFWMISFLAMTAFCVPVLLLGRWDFIARIRGLEALRVASRADKTFYLGAAMIATGVITAIVWNSLLVDRRDGLVLGVLPVRHRIVVQSKLLAVAAYIALVIVGMHTLASLPFGAFLALASSLASVFVFVAVIAVQGATLAAVGPRAFARVSSWLQLGLVTLIVAGLIVLPQISGNVVPVLDGSNGAHRWILMTPPLWFLGVYDVLLGTSHPALLALARTAILALAVAGAIAAIGYPLAYRRVMTDAVEHPGGIGRVGRSSVATRWLAAAIGRDAVVRATGQFFLSTIVRVERHRFALALASGVAVAWILPTAVRWHVLGGEMPLTQPLDLLALPLSTIVFLLVALRIAAALPAELPAAWIFHVTAPSVTRTRTGLRRVMLGAAVLPVIAVFTPVYWAIWGPMVAFEHGVLSFAAGLLVTEYLLGSVDSMPCASPWRPERANLRGRWPVYTIGFFVLAGTTRYSLTSWEMGSAGTVAGFVVLVVALLVPAIWLRWTASRRPIIPPDDEMPYGIVQLNLD
;
A
#
# COMPACT_ATOMS: atom_id res chain seq x y z
N MET A 1 36.51 -22.76 -2.83
CA MET A 1 35.63 -22.14 -1.83
C MET A 1 34.84 -23.23 -1.12
N THR A 2 34.84 -23.20 0.20
CA THR A 2 33.98 -24.06 1.02
C THR A 2 32.53 -23.58 0.94
N ALA A 3 31.57 -24.41 1.40
CA ALA A 3 30.17 -23.99 1.50
C ALA A 3 30.00 -22.76 2.42
N VAL A 4 30.81 -22.67 3.47
CA VAL A 4 30.81 -21.53 4.41
C VAL A 4 31.26 -20.25 3.70
N ASP A 5 32.31 -20.32 2.87
CA ASP A 5 32.78 -19.16 2.10
C ASP A 5 31.71 -18.67 1.12
N GLN A 6 31.01 -19.61 0.47
CA GLN A 6 29.90 -19.28 -0.44
C GLN A 6 28.74 -18.60 0.30
N ILE A 7 28.37 -19.09 1.50
CA ILE A 7 27.31 -18.47 2.31
C ILE A 7 27.72 -17.07 2.78
N ARG A 8 28.97 -16.90 3.25
CA ARG A 8 29.51 -15.61 3.69
C ARG A 8 29.58 -14.59 2.56
N ALA A 9 29.81 -15.01 1.33
CA ALA A 9 29.80 -14.14 0.16
C ALA A 9 28.38 -13.78 -0.31
N LEU A 10 27.46 -14.75 -0.36
CA LEU A 10 26.12 -14.55 -0.93
C LEU A 10 25.15 -13.84 0.02
N THR A 11 25.26 -14.09 1.33
CA THR A 11 24.32 -13.53 2.32
C THR A 11 24.34 -11.98 2.32
N PRO A 12 25.50 -11.30 2.35
CA PRO A 12 25.56 -9.84 2.25
C PRO A 12 25.03 -9.31 0.91
N SER A 13 25.27 -10.00 -0.21
CA SER A 13 24.73 -9.59 -1.51
C SER A 13 23.20 -9.67 -1.56
N PHE A 14 22.60 -10.70 -0.96
CA PHE A 14 21.14 -10.75 -0.83
C PHE A 14 20.60 -9.72 0.16
N LEU A 15 21.34 -9.42 1.23
CA LEU A 15 20.97 -8.40 2.20
C LEU A 15 21.02 -6.99 1.60
N ALA A 16 22.06 -6.67 0.82
CA ALA A 16 22.22 -5.37 0.16
C ALA A 16 21.03 -5.02 -0.75
N ARG A 17 20.44 -6.00 -1.41
CA ARG A 17 19.25 -5.83 -2.26
C ARG A 17 17.97 -5.42 -1.52
N PHE A 18 17.91 -5.57 -0.19
CA PHE A 18 16.81 -4.96 0.57
C PHE A 18 16.92 -3.43 0.62
N PHE A 19 18.07 -2.87 0.21
CA PHE A 19 18.40 -1.46 0.26
C PHE A 19 18.77 -0.84 -1.10
N ASP A 20 18.96 -1.65 -2.16
CA ASP A 20 19.31 -1.15 -3.50
C ASP A 20 18.10 -0.56 -4.24
N ASN A 21 18.34 0.48 -5.05
CA ASN A 21 17.30 1.18 -5.78
C ASN A 21 17.60 1.40 -7.27
N GLU A 22 16.73 0.88 -8.14
CA GLU A 22 16.74 1.19 -9.58
C GLU A 22 15.94 2.50 -9.88
N ILE A 23 15.15 3.03 -8.94
CA ILE A 23 14.22 4.17 -9.16
C ILE A 23 14.95 5.51 -9.24
N THR A 24 16.04 5.69 -8.50
CA THR A 24 16.82 6.96 -8.43
C THR A 24 18.09 6.92 -9.28
N GLY A 25 18.29 5.88 -10.11
CA GLY A 25 19.51 5.74 -10.92
C GLY A 25 20.77 5.42 -10.11
N GLY A 26 20.63 4.79 -8.94
CA GLY A 26 21.77 4.31 -8.13
C GLY A 26 22.26 5.23 -7.02
N THR A 27 21.48 6.23 -6.59
CA THR A 27 21.82 7.06 -5.42
C THR A 27 21.52 6.34 -4.08
N ASP A 28 22.36 6.54 -3.06
CA ASP A 28 22.24 5.94 -1.71
C ASP A 28 21.05 6.49 -0.86
N ASP A 29 20.19 7.32 -1.45
CA ASP A 29 19.14 8.10 -0.78
C ASP A 29 18.07 7.23 -0.07
N LEU A 30 17.83 6.01 -0.56
CA LEU A 30 16.87 5.08 0.07
C LEU A 30 17.38 4.42 1.35
N LYS A 31 18.70 4.17 1.49
CA LYS A 31 19.25 3.68 2.77
C LYS A 31 18.98 4.69 3.88
N GLY A 32 19.24 5.97 3.59
CA GLY A 32 18.90 7.07 4.49
C GLY A 32 17.42 7.10 4.84
N SER A 33 16.55 7.03 3.83
CA SER A 33 15.09 7.01 4.03
C SER A 33 14.61 5.82 4.88
N PHE A 34 15.17 4.63 4.69
CA PHE A 34 14.87 3.45 5.48
C PHE A 34 15.25 3.63 6.96
N PHE A 35 16.47 4.11 7.24
CA PHE A 35 16.91 4.36 8.62
C PHE A 35 16.13 5.49 9.29
N TRP A 36 15.75 6.54 8.54
CA TRP A 36 14.83 7.57 9.03
C TRP A 36 13.46 7.00 9.38
N MET A 37 12.91 6.12 8.55
CA MET A 37 11.63 5.45 8.83
C MET A 37 11.70 4.59 10.10
N ILE A 38 12.73 3.76 10.26
CA ILE A 38 12.93 2.98 11.49
C ILE A 38 13.10 3.89 12.70
N SER A 39 13.90 4.96 12.57
CA SER A 39 14.13 5.90 13.67
C SER A 39 12.83 6.61 14.08
N PHE A 40 12.00 7.00 13.12
CA PHE A 40 10.69 7.58 13.37
C PHE A 40 9.76 6.60 14.10
N LEU A 41 9.73 5.34 13.69
CA LEU A 41 8.93 4.29 14.34
C LEU A 41 9.42 4.01 15.76
N ALA A 42 10.73 3.92 15.97
CA ALA A 42 11.35 3.73 17.26
C ALA A 42 11.06 4.90 18.22
N MET A 43 11.18 6.13 17.72
CA MET A 43 10.88 7.33 18.49
C MET A 43 9.39 7.39 18.85
N THR A 44 8.50 7.07 17.92
CA THR A 44 7.05 7.00 18.18
C THR A 44 6.76 5.96 19.27
N ALA A 45 7.40 4.79 19.20
CA ALA A 45 7.28 3.74 20.20
C ALA A 45 7.75 4.16 21.61
N PHE A 46 8.73 5.06 21.68
CA PHE A 46 9.20 5.64 22.94
C PHE A 46 8.32 6.78 23.46
N CYS A 47 7.92 7.72 22.59
CA CYS A 47 7.18 8.91 23.00
C CYS A 47 5.76 8.58 23.48
N VAL A 48 5.06 7.65 22.84
CA VAL A 48 3.67 7.30 23.20
C VAL A 48 3.53 6.91 24.69
N PRO A 49 4.28 5.93 25.23
CA PRO A 49 4.19 5.59 26.64
C PRO A 49 4.68 6.71 27.56
N VAL A 50 5.68 7.50 27.17
CA VAL A 50 6.13 8.67 27.95
C VAL A 50 4.98 9.67 28.15
N LEU A 51 4.18 9.91 27.13
CA LEU A 51 2.98 10.75 27.23
C LEU A 51 1.88 10.13 28.11
N LEU A 52 1.84 8.80 28.22
CA LEU A 52 0.88 8.06 29.06
C LEU A 52 1.32 7.95 30.53
N LEU A 53 2.59 8.22 30.86
CA LEU A 53 3.12 8.07 32.23
C LEU A 53 2.29 8.82 33.27
N GLY A 54 1.86 10.04 32.98
CA GLY A 54 1.03 10.82 33.93
C GLY A 54 -0.31 10.14 34.22
N ARG A 55 -0.96 9.57 33.20
CA ARG A 55 -2.20 8.79 33.36
C ARG A 55 -1.95 7.52 34.16
N TRP A 56 -0.85 6.82 33.89
CA TRP A 56 -0.51 5.59 34.61
C TRP A 56 -0.16 5.85 36.08
N ASP A 57 0.62 6.88 36.37
CA ASP A 57 0.97 7.30 37.73
C ASP A 57 -0.29 7.71 38.52
N PHE A 58 -1.19 8.48 37.90
CA PHE A 58 -2.48 8.84 38.50
C PHE A 58 -3.32 7.61 38.86
N ILE A 59 -3.46 6.65 37.93
CA ILE A 59 -4.21 5.41 38.18
C ILE A 59 -3.53 4.58 39.28
N ALA A 60 -2.21 4.45 39.25
CA ALA A 60 -1.46 3.68 40.24
C ALA A 60 -1.61 4.26 41.65
N ARG A 61 -1.51 5.59 41.80
CA ARG A 61 -1.62 6.27 43.10
C ARG A 61 -3.03 6.23 43.67
N ILE A 62 -4.05 6.38 42.84
CA ILE A 62 -5.44 6.53 43.30
C ILE A 62 -6.17 5.19 43.37
N ARG A 63 -5.97 4.31 42.39
CA ARG A 63 -6.71 3.04 42.24
C ARG A 63 -5.84 1.80 42.49
N GLY A 64 -4.55 1.98 42.76
CA GLY A 64 -3.61 0.91 43.02
C GLY A 64 -2.99 0.28 41.76
N LEU A 65 -1.97 -0.56 42.00
CA LEU A 65 -1.17 -1.19 40.93
C LEU A 65 -1.97 -2.20 40.09
N GLU A 66 -2.94 -2.89 40.68
CA GLU A 66 -3.77 -3.85 39.94
C GLU A 66 -4.70 -3.15 38.94
N ALA A 67 -5.30 -2.01 39.34
CA ALA A 67 -6.09 -1.19 38.43
C ALA A 67 -5.25 -0.63 37.27
N LEU A 68 -3.98 -0.26 37.52
CA LEU A 68 -3.04 0.11 36.46
C LEU A 68 -2.75 -1.08 35.54
N ARG A 69 -2.52 -2.28 36.09
CA ARG A 69 -2.25 -3.48 35.30
C ARG A 69 -3.39 -3.76 34.33
N VAL A 70 -4.64 -3.70 34.79
CA VAL A 70 -5.83 -3.92 33.96
C VAL A 70 -5.99 -2.80 32.93
N ALA A 71 -5.94 -1.53 33.35
CA ALA A 71 -6.15 -0.39 32.45
C ALA A 71 -5.11 -0.30 31.34
N SER A 72 -3.84 -0.58 31.65
CA SER A 72 -2.72 -0.52 30.70
C SER A 72 -2.76 -1.62 29.63
N ARG A 73 -3.62 -2.65 29.75
CA ARG A 73 -3.81 -3.67 28.70
C ARG A 73 -4.30 -3.05 27.40
N ALA A 74 -5.19 -2.07 27.47
CA ALA A 74 -5.67 -1.34 26.30
C ALA A 74 -4.52 -0.63 25.57
N ASP A 75 -3.70 0.11 26.32
CA ASP A 75 -2.57 0.87 25.78
C ASP A 75 -1.50 -0.06 25.17
N LYS A 76 -1.19 -1.18 25.84
CA LYS A 76 -0.23 -2.18 25.35
C LYS A 76 -0.73 -2.91 24.11
N THR A 77 -2.03 -3.19 24.04
CA THR A 77 -2.66 -3.78 22.84
C THR A 77 -2.59 -2.83 21.66
N PHE A 78 -2.83 -1.53 21.90
CA PHE A 78 -2.65 -0.51 20.88
C PHE A 78 -1.21 -0.50 20.37
N TYR A 79 -0.23 -0.51 21.27
CA TYR A 79 1.19 -0.57 20.90
C TYR A 79 1.54 -1.81 20.08
N LEU A 80 1.11 -3.00 20.52
CA LEU A 80 1.34 -4.26 19.80
C LEU A 80 0.72 -4.23 18.39
N GLY A 81 -0.52 -3.75 18.26
CA GLY A 81 -1.15 -3.60 16.96
C GLY A 81 -0.44 -2.58 16.06
N ALA A 82 -0.03 -1.44 16.60
CA ALA A 82 0.73 -0.43 15.86
C ALA A 82 2.08 -0.97 15.38
N ALA A 83 2.78 -1.74 16.22
CA ALA A 83 4.01 -2.44 15.85
C ALA A 83 3.78 -3.41 14.68
N MET A 84 2.74 -4.25 14.76
CA MET A 84 2.41 -5.20 13.68
C MET A 84 2.05 -4.50 12.36
N ILE A 85 1.31 -3.38 12.42
CA ILE A 85 0.98 -2.55 11.27
C ILE A 85 2.25 -1.97 10.66
N ALA A 86 3.14 -1.39 11.48
CA ALA A 86 4.42 -0.84 11.03
C ALA A 86 5.30 -1.92 10.38
N THR A 87 5.39 -3.12 10.98
CA THR A 87 6.08 -4.26 10.39
C THR A 87 5.43 -4.70 9.06
N GLY A 88 4.10 -4.68 8.98
CA GLY A 88 3.37 -4.94 7.74
C GLY A 88 3.74 -3.95 6.63
N VAL A 89 3.84 -2.66 6.95
CA VAL A 89 4.27 -1.61 5.99
C VAL A 89 5.69 -1.87 5.52
N ILE A 90 6.63 -2.12 6.44
CA ILE A 90 8.02 -2.44 6.09
C ILE A 90 8.08 -3.68 5.17
N THR A 91 7.33 -4.73 5.53
CA THR A 91 7.24 -5.97 4.74
C THR A 91 6.67 -5.73 3.34
N ALA A 92 5.66 -4.85 3.22
CA ALA A 92 5.09 -4.47 1.94
C ALA A 92 6.09 -3.69 1.07
N ILE A 93 6.92 -2.81 1.67
CA ILE A 93 7.97 -2.08 0.95
C ILE A 93 9.00 -3.03 0.35
N VAL A 94 9.42 -4.05 1.11
CA VAL A 94 10.41 -5.05 0.64
C VAL A 94 9.79 -6.28 -0.01
N TRP A 95 8.51 -6.24 -0.37
CA TRP A 95 7.71 -7.38 -0.84
C TRP A 95 8.39 -8.22 -1.93
N ASN A 96 9.05 -7.57 -2.89
CA ASN A 96 9.71 -8.23 -4.02
C ASN A 96 11.04 -8.88 -3.60
N SER A 97 11.74 -8.29 -2.63
CA SER A 97 13.03 -8.77 -2.15
C SER A 97 12.91 -9.95 -1.17
N LEU A 98 11.71 -10.27 -0.67
CA LEU A 98 11.50 -11.37 0.30
C LEU A 98 11.78 -12.75 -0.30
N LEU A 99 11.34 -12.98 -1.54
CA LEU A 99 11.54 -14.24 -2.25
C LEU A 99 12.73 -14.15 -3.21
N VAL A 100 13.03 -15.27 -3.87
CA VAL A 100 14.06 -15.34 -4.91
C VAL A 100 13.43 -15.04 -6.26
N ASP A 101 14.06 -14.14 -7.01
CA ASP A 101 13.57 -13.72 -8.31
C ASP A 101 14.08 -14.60 -9.44
N ARG A 102 13.40 -14.52 -10.59
CA ARG A 102 13.89 -15.15 -11.83
C ARG A 102 15.29 -14.65 -12.22
N ARG A 103 15.59 -13.37 -11.96
CA ARG A 103 16.92 -12.78 -12.19
C ARG A 103 18.01 -13.52 -11.42
N ASP A 104 17.72 -13.95 -10.20
CA ASP A 104 18.67 -14.74 -9.39
C ASP A 104 18.93 -16.10 -10.00
N GLY A 105 17.91 -16.72 -10.60
CA GLY A 105 18.10 -17.98 -11.31
C GLY A 105 18.93 -17.84 -12.57
N LEU A 106 18.73 -16.75 -13.33
CA LEU A 106 19.52 -16.49 -14.54
C LEU A 106 20.98 -16.15 -14.23
N VAL A 107 21.25 -15.45 -13.13
CA VAL A 107 22.62 -15.10 -12.72
C VAL A 107 23.31 -16.25 -12.00
N LEU A 108 22.69 -16.79 -10.94
CA LEU A 108 23.30 -17.81 -10.08
C LEU A 108 23.23 -19.20 -10.70
N GLY A 109 22.31 -19.46 -11.63
CA GLY A 109 22.17 -20.76 -12.29
C GLY A 109 23.35 -21.13 -13.18
N VAL A 110 24.15 -20.16 -13.61
CA VAL A 110 25.39 -20.38 -14.39
C VAL A 110 26.60 -20.62 -13.48
N LEU A 111 26.53 -20.20 -12.22
CA LEU A 111 27.62 -20.35 -11.27
C LEU A 111 27.63 -21.75 -10.64
N PRO A 112 28.82 -22.30 -10.28
CA PRO A 112 28.94 -23.60 -9.63
C PRO A 112 28.56 -23.54 -8.14
N VAL A 113 27.33 -23.09 -7.84
CA VAL A 113 26.79 -22.96 -6.48
C VAL A 113 25.66 -23.94 -6.27
N ARG A 114 25.69 -24.68 -5.15
CA ARG A 114 24.63 -25.63 -4.81
C ARG A 114 23.34 -24.87 -4.47
N HIS A 115 22.20 -25.31 -5.01
CA HIS A 115 20.88 -24.76 -4.72
C HIS A 115 20.58 -24.59 -3.21
N ARG A 116 21.02 -25.53 -2.37
CA ARG A 116 20.85 -25.45 -0.90
C ARG A 116 21.58 -24.24 -0.29
N ILE A 117 22.76 -23.89 -0.82
CA ILE A 117 23.56 -22.76 -0.35
C ILE A 117 22.90 -21.44 -0.73
N VAL A 118 22.29 -21.35 -1.91
CA VAL A 118 21.53 -20.17 -2.32
C VAL A 118 20.33 -19.94 -1.39
N VAL A 119 19.55 -20.99 -1.13
CA VAL A 119 18.39 -20.92 -0.21
C VAL A 119 18.82 -20.56 1.20
N GLN A 120 19.87 -21.20 1.74
CA GLN A 120 20.39 -20.90 3.08
C GLN A 120 20.89 -19.45 3.20
N SER A 121 21.69 -18.98 2.24
CA SER A 121 22.19 -17.60 2.21
C SER A 121 21.05 -16.60 2.17
N LYS A 122 20.00 -16.87 1.39
CA LYS A 122 18.84 -15.98 1.28
C LYS A 122 17.99 -16.00 2.55
N LEU A 123 17.75 -17.16 3.17
CA LEU A 123 17.06 -17.25 4.46
C LEU A 123 17.83 -16.55 5.57
N LEU A 124 19.16 -16.66 5.59
CA LEU A 124 20.01 -15.91 6.51
C LEU A 124 19.94 -14.39 6.27
N ALA A 125 19.91 -13.95 5.02
CA ALA A 125 19.76 -12.54 4.68
C ALA A 125 18.39 -11.98 5.15
N VAL A 126 17.31 -12.75 4.94
CA VAL A 126 15.97 -12.41 5.44
C VAL A 126 15.95 -12.36 6.97
N ALA A 127 16.54 -13.35 7.64
CA ALA A 127 16.62 -13.38 9.10
C ALA A 127 17.42 -12.19 9.66
N ALA A 128 18.54 -11.83 9.01
CA ALA A 128 19.35 -10.66 9.37
C ALA A 128 18.57 -9.35 9.17
N TYR A 129 17.82 -9.23 8.07
CA TYR A 129 16.95 -8.08 7.83
C TYR A 129 15.85 -7.94 8.89
N ILE A 130 15.16 -9.04 9.21
CA ILE A 130 14.12 -9.07 10.26
C ILE A 130 14.73 -8.67 11.62
N ALA A 131 15.89 -9.22 11.97
CA ALA A 131 16.59 -8.88 13.20
C ALA A 131 16.94 -7.39 13.27
N LEU A 132 17.47 -6.81 12.18
CA LEU A 132 17.78 -5.38 12.08
C LEU A 132 16.54 -4.51 12.34
N VAL A 133 15.41 -4.84 11.70
CA VAL A 133 14.15 -4.11 11.87
C VAL A 133 13.63 -4.21 13.31
N ILE A 134 13.65 -5.40 13.90
CA ILE A 134 13.17 -5.64 15.27
C ILE A 134 14.01 -4.86 16.28
N VAL A 135 15.34 -4.95 16.18
CA VAL A 135 16.27 -4.22 17.05
C VAL A 135 16.04 -2.73 16.89
N GLY A 136 15.92 -2.23 15.66
CA GLY A 136 15.66 -0.82 15.39
C GLY A 136 14.34 -0.33 15.99
N MET A 137 13.26 -1.10 15.87
CA MET A 137 11.92 -0.65 16.28
C MET A 137 11.64 -0.80 17.78
N HIS A 138 12.15 -1.83 18.45
CA HIS A 138 11.67 -2.22 19.78
C HIS A 138 12.66 -1.97 20.92
N THR A 139 13.94 -1.74 20.63
CA THR A 139 14.95 -1.48 21.68
C THR A 139 14.62 -0.23 22.49
N LEU A 140 14.31 0.89 21.82
CA LEU A 140 13.98 2.13 22.51
C LEU A 140 12.66 2.03 23.30
N ALA A 141 11.69 1.28 22.78
CA ALA A 141 10.40 1.04 23.43
C ALA A 141 10.52 0.23 24.73
N SER A 142 11.60 -0.56 24.88
CA SER A 142 11.87 -1.34 26.09
C SER A 142 12.13 -0.47 27.33
N LEU A 143 12.55 0.79 27.14
CA LEU A 143 12.82 1.73 28.24
C LEU A 143 11.54 2.09 29.02
N PRO A 144 10.48 2.65 28.38
CA PRO A 144 9.25 3.01 29.09
C PRO A 144 8.32 1.83 29.39
N PHE A 145 8.29 0.80 28.53
CA PHE A 145 7.36 -0.34 28.69
C PHE A 145 7.96 -1.57 29.38
N GLY A 146 9.28 -1.65 29.50
CA GLY A 146 10.01 -2.80 30.01
C GLY A 146 10.35 -3.86 28.95
N ALA A 147 11.31 -4.73 29.30
CA ALA A 147 11.86 -5.74 28.40
C ALA A 147 10.83 -6.79 27.93
N PHE A 148 9.85 -7.14 28.77
CA PHE A 148 8.84 -8.13 28.39
C PHE A 148 7.90 -7.65 27.29
N LEU A 149 7.53 -6.35 27.28
CA LEU A 149 6.71 -5.85 26.17
C LEU A 149 7.53 -5.77 24.89
N ALA A 150 8.81 -5.37 24.97
CA ALA A 150 9.71 -5.37 23.83
C ALA A 150 9.88 -6.78 23.24
N LEU A 151 9.96 -7.81 24.08
CA LEU A 151 10.00 -9.21 23.62
C LEU A 151 8.68 -9.62 22.95
N ALA A 152 7.53 -9.32 23.55
CA ALA A 152 6.22 -9.64 22.97
C ALA A 152 5.98 -8.91 21.65
N SER A 153 6.35 -7.63 21.54
CA SER A 153 6.27 -6.87 20.29
C SER A 153 7.26 -7.38 19.25
N SER A 154 8.46 -7.79 19.65
CA SER A 154 9.42 -8.42 18.75
C SER A 154 8.87 -9.71 18.14
N LEU A 155 8.27 -10.58 18.97
CA LEU A 155 7.62 -11.81 18.50
C LEU A 155 6.43 -11.51 17.58
N ALA A 156 5.64 -10.48 17.88
CA ALA A 156 4.55 -10.03 17.03
C ALA A 156 5.06 -9.58 15.64
N SER A 157 6.16 -8.82 15.61
CA SER A 157 6.82 -8.39 14.38
C SER A 157 7.41 -9.56 13.58
N VAL A 158 8.07 -10.52 14.25
CA VAL A 158 8.53 -11.78 13.61
C VAL A 158 7.34 -12.49 12.97
N PHE A 159 6.22 -12.62 13.70
CA PHE A 159 5.02 -13.27 13.19
C PHE A 159 4.51 -12.61 11.90
N VAL A 160 4.43 -11.28 11.83
CA VAL A 160 4.00 -10.58 10.61
C VAL A 160 4.93 -10.90 9.43
N PHE A 161 6.24 -10.75 9.60
CA PHE A 161 7.21 -11.06 8.54
C PHE A 161 7.09 -12.51 8.06
N VAL A 162 7.11 -13.45 9.00
CA VAL A 162 7.07 -14.89 8.71
C VAL A 162 5.73 -15.28 8.09
N ALA A 163 4.60 -14.72 8.54
CA ALA A 163 3.29 -14.97 7.96
C ALA A 163 3.20 -14.50 6.50
N VAL A 164 3.75 -13.32 6.18
CA VAL A 164 3.79 -12.84 4.79
C VAL A 164 4.68 -13.73 3.93
N ILE A 165 5.88 -14.09 4.39
CA ILE A 165 6.79 -15.00 3.68
C ILE A 165 6.13 -16.37 3.49
N ALA A 166 5.44 -16.89 4.50
CA ALA A 166 4.71 -18.15 4.44
C ALA A 166 3.61 -18.12 3.37
N VAL A 167 2.79 -17.08 3.34
CA VAL A 167 1.71 -16.92 2.35
C VAL A 167 2.30 -16.78 0.94
N GLN A 168 3.31 -15.93 0.75
CA GLN A 168 3.95 -15.77 -0.55
C GLN A 168 4.61 -17.06 -1.02
N GLY A 169 5.43 -17.69 -0.17
CA GLY A 169 6.15 -18.91 -0.46
C GLY A 169 5.23 -20.09 -0.74
N ALA A 170 4.19 -20.29 0.08
CA ALA A 170 3.19 -21.34 -0.13
C ALA A 170 2.40 -21.11 -1.42
N THR A 171 1.98 -19.87 -1.70
CA THR A 171 1.24 -19.55 -2.93
C THR A 171 2.11 -19.80 -4.15
N LEU A 172 3.35 -19.30 -4.16
CA LEU A 172 4.30 -19.51 -5.26
C LEU A 172 4.61 -21.01 -5.45
N ALA A 173 4.78 -21.75 -4.35
CA ALA A 173 4.96 -23.20 -4.39
C ALA A 173 3.72 -23.94 -4.91
N ALA A 174 2.51 -23.46 -4.67
CA ALA A 174 1.27 -24.08 -5.12
C ALA A 174 0.96 -23.79 -6.59
N VAL A 175 0.89 -22.51 -6.98
CA VAL A 175 0.42 -22.07 -8.31
C VAL A 175 1.54 -21.93 -9.34
N GLY A 176 2.80 -21.88 -8.90
CA GLY A 176 3.97 -21.70 -9.76
C GLY A 176 4.23 -20.25 -10.18
N PRO A 177 5.41 -19.94 -10.76
CA PRO A 177 5.89 -18.56 -10.95
C PRO A 177 4.99 -17.67 -11.82
N ARG A 178 4.42 -18.23 -12.89
CA ARG A 178 3.59 -17.47 -13.84
C ARG A 178 2.25 -17.04 -13.27
N ALA A 179 1.58 -17.95 -12.57
CA ALA A 179 0.31 -17.64 -11.92
C ALA A 179 0.56 -16.76 -10.69
N PHE A 180 1.66 -16.99 -9.97
CA PHE A 180 2.07 -16.14 -8.85
C PHE A 180 2.27 -14.69 -9.28
N ALA A 181 2.84 -14.42 -10.46
CA ALA A 181 2.94 -13.06 -10.98
C ALA A 181 1.58 -12.33 -11.10
N ARG A 182 0.46 -13.05 -11.25
CA ARG A 182 -0.90 -12.47 -11.24
C ARG A 182 -1.47 -12.38 -9.82
N VAL A 183 -1.31 -13.45 -9.04
CA VAL A 183 -1.85 -13.57 -7.67
C VAL A 183 -1.11 -12.67 -6.69
N SER A 184 0.17 -12.38 -6.91
CA SER A 184 1.02 -11.52 -6.07
C SER A 184 0.39 -10.14 -5.84
N SER A 185 -0.19 -9.51 -6.88
CA SER A 185 -0.91 -8.24 -6.69
C SER A 185 -2.15 -8.35 -5.83
N TRP A 186 -2.87 -9.47 -5.89
CA TRP A 186 -4.03 -9.70 -5.01
C TRP A 186 -3.60 -9.93 -3.57
N LEU A 187 -2.52 -10.68 -3.35
CA LEU A 187 -1.93 -10.87 -2.02
C LEU A 187 -1.44 -9.55 -1.43
N GLN A 188 -0.77 -8.73 -2.25
CA GLN A 188 -0.29 -7.42 -1.86
C GLN A 188 -1.43 -6.43 -1.56
N LEU A 189 -2.46 -6.43 -2.41
CA LEU A 189 -3.71 -5.71 -2.13
C LEU A 189 -4.29 -6.14 -0.79
N GLY A 190 -4.38 -7.44 -0.54
CA GLY A 190 -4.85 -7.99 0.74
C GLY A 190 -4.01 -7.54 1.92
N LEU A 191 -2.67 -7.60 1.82
CA LEU A 191 -1.75 -7.13 2.86
C LEU A 191 -1.95 -5.65 3.17
N VAL A 192 -1.97 -4.79 2.14
CA VAL A 192 -2.20 -3.35 2.33
C VAL A 192 -3.56 -3.10 2.96
N THR A 193 -4.60 -3.77 2.44
CA THR A 193 -5.95 -3.64 2.99
C THR A 193 -5.95 -3.98 4.48
N LEU A 194 -5.28 -5.07 4.87
CA LEU A 194 -5.17 -5.50 6.27
C LEU A 194 -4.41 -4.48 7.13
N ILE A 195 -3.35 -3.86 6.60
CA ILE A 195 -2.59 -2.80 7.27
C ILE A 195 -3.48 -1.58 7.54
N VAL A 196 -4.17 -1.07 6.51
CA VAL A 196 -4.98 0.14 6.62
C VAL A 196 -6.26 -0.12 7.44
N ALA A 197 -6.91 -1.26 7.22
CA ALA A 197 -8.04 -1.70 8.04
C ALA A 197 -7.63 -1.88 9.50
N GLY A 198 -6.47 -2.50 9.73
CA GLY A 198 -5.86 -2.63 11.05
C GLY A 198 -5.70 -1.26 11.72
N LEU A 199 -5.16 -0.26 11.01
CA LEU A 199 -5.00 1.10 11.54
C LEU A 199 -6.33 1.74 11.96
N ILE A 200 -7.37 1.57 11.13
CA ILE A 200 -8.71 2.13 11.41
C ILE A 200 -9.39 1.41 12.59
N VAL A 201 -9.22 0.09 12.68
CA VAL A 201 -9.92 -0.77 13.65
C VAL A 201 -9.15 -0.88 14.99
N LEU A 202 -7.85 -0.59 15.02
CA LEU A 202 -7.00 -0.73 16.20
C LEU A 202 -7.50 0.05 17.45
N PRO A 203 -8.01 1.30 17.36
CA PRO A 203 -8.60 1.98 18.51
C PRO A 203 -9.79 1.23 19.09
N GLN A 204 -10.62 0.62 18.24
CA GLN A 204 -11.77 -0.19 18.66
C GLN A 204 -11.31 -1.47 19.36
N ILE A 205 -10.26 -2.14 18.85
CA ILE A 205 -9.67 -3.31 19.49
C ILE A 205 -9.16 -2.93 20.89
N SER A 206 -8.33 -1.90 20.98
CA SER A 206 -7.72 -1.41 22.23
C SER A 206 -8.77 -1.04 23.28
N GLY A 207 -9.79 -0.28 22.91
CA GLY A 207 -10.84 0.17 23.83
C GLY A 207 -11.72 -0.96 24.38
N ASN A 208 -11.87 -2.07 23.65
CA ASN A 208 -12.72 -3.20 24.04
C ASN A 208 -11.97 -4.32 24.78
N VAL A 209 -10.65 -4.24 24.96
CA VAL A 209 -9.85 -5.29 25.62
C VAL A 209 -10.35 -5.57 27.04
N VAL A 210 -10.46 -4.54 27.87
CA VAL A 210 -10.85 -4.68 29.28
C VAL A 210 -12.29 -5.20 29.41
N PRO A 211 -13.30 -4.59 28.75
CA PRO A 211 -14.67 -5.10 28.77
C PRO A 211 -14.81 -6.57 28.35
N VAL A 212 -14.05 -7.02 27.35
CA VAL A 212 -14.10 -8.40 26.85
C VAL A 212 -13.48 -9.39 27.84
N LEU A 213 -12.34 -9.05 28.47
CA LEU A 213 -11.69 -9.91 29.45
C LEU A 213 -12.47 -10.00 30.76
N ASP A 214 -13.18 -8.94 31.15
CA ASP A 214 -14.03 -8.90 32.34
C ASP A 214 -15.40 -9.57 32.12
N GLY A 215 -15.68 -10.06 30.90
CA GLY A 215 -16.91 -10.77 30.58
C GLY A 215 -18.16 -9.89 30.53
N SER A 216 -18.01 -8.58 30.30
CA SER A 216 -19.14 -7.64 30.27
C SER A 216 -20.15 -7.98 29.16
N ASN A 217 -21.45 -7.82 29.48
CA ASN A 217 -22.53 -8.04 28.52
C ASN A 217 -22.45 -6.99 27.40
N GLY A 218 -22.43 -7.42 26.14
CA GLY A 218 -22.28 -6.56 24.96
C GLY A 218 -20.83 -6.42 24.44
N ALA A 219 -19.85 -7.05 25.11
CA ALA A 219 -18.46 -6.98 24.67
C ALA A 219 -18.23 -7.74 23.35
N HIS A 220 -17.54 -7.09 22.41
CA HIS A 220 -17.32 -7.61 21.07
C HIS A 220 -16.24 -8.73 21.04
N ARG A 221 -16.66 -10.00 21.19
CA ARG A 221 -15.74 -11.15 21.29
C ARG A 221 -14.85 -11.40 20.06
N TRP A 222 -15.15 -10.81 18.90
CA TRP A 222 -14.32 -10.97 17.70
C TRP A 222 -12.88 -10.46 17.91
N ILE A 223 -12.64 -9.54 18.85
CA ILE A 223 -11.30 -9.02 19.14
C ILE A 223 -10.34 -10.12 19.62
N LEU A 224 -10.85 -11.21 20.22
CA LEU A 224 -10.05 -12.35 20.66
C LEU A 224 -9.41 -13.11 19.50
N MET A 225 -9.94 -12.95 18.28
CA MET A 225 -9.37 -13.53 17.05
C MET A 225 -8.31 -12.62 16.41
N THR A 226 -8.01 -11.47 17.01
CA THR A 226 -7.03 -10.53 16.45
C THR A 226 -5.63 -10.81 17.01
N PRO A 227 -4.61 -10.85 16.15
CA PRO A 227 -3.23 -11.10 16.60
C PRO A 227 -2.70 -10.19 17.71
N PRO A 228 -3.02 -8.88 17.78
CA PRO A 228 -2.56 -8.03 18.88
C PRO A 228 -2.93 -8.57 20.27
N LEU A 229 -4.11 -9.17 20.43
CA LEU A 229 -4.53 -9.79 21.70
C LEU A 229 -3.81 -11.11 21.96
N TRP A 230 -3.43 -11.87 20.93
CA TRP A 230 -2.64 -13.09 21.11
C TRP A 230 -1.28 -12.77 21.74
N PHE A 231 -0.60 -11.75 21.22
CA PHE A 231 0.69 -11.30 21.74
C PHE A 231 0.57 -10.49 23.04
N LEU A 232 -0.59 -9.88 23.34
CA LEU A 232 -0.87 -9.38 24.69
C LEU A 232 -0.87 -10.53 25.71
N GLY A 233 -1.45 -11.68 25.35
CA GLY A 233 -1.39 -12.89 26.17
C GLY A 233 0.04 -13.30 26.49
N VAL A 234 0.94 -13.30 25.49
CA VAL A 234 2.37 -13.60 25.68
C VAL A 234 2.99 -12.64 26.70
N TYR A 235 2.75 -11.34 26.56
CA TYR A 235 3.23 -10.34 27.50
C TYR A 235 2.72 -10.59 28.93
N ASP A 236 1.42 -10.83 29.12
CA ASP A 236 0.85 -11.06 30.45
C ASP A 236 1.32 -12.38 31.09
N VAL A 237 1.63 -13.41 30.29
CA VAL A 237 2.27 -14.65 30.75
C VAL A 237 3.69 -14.41 31.24
N LEU A 238 4.48 -13.57 30.55
CA LEU A 238 5.81 -13.17 31.01
C LEU A 238 5.76 -12.40 32.35
N LEU A 239 4.65 -11.70 32.62
CA LEU A 239 4.36 -11.07 33.91
C LEU A 239 3.73 -12.00 34.96
N GLY A 240 3.64 -13.30 34.68
CA GLY A 240 3.12 -14.29 35.64
C GLY A 240 1.60 -14.24 35.86
N THR A 241 0.79 -13.97 34.83
CA THR A 241 -0.67 -14.05 34.95
C THR A 241 -1.18 -15.49 35.17
N SER A 242 -2.25 -15.65 35.94
CA SER A 242 -3.01 -16.90 36.10
C SER A 242 -4.34 -16.89 35.31
N HIS A 243 -4.63 -15.82 34.56
CA HIS A 243 -5.92 -15.66 33.89
C HIS A 243 -6.05 -16.60 32.67
N PRO A 244 -7.08 -17.47 32.62
CA PRO A 244 -7.18 -18.55 31.63
C PRO A 244 -7.30 -18.04 30.19
N ALA A 245 -8.00 -16.93 29.95
CA ALA A 245 -8.13 -16.36 28.61
C ALA A 245 -6.79 -15.85 28.07
N LEU A 246 -5.98 -15.21 28.91
CA LEU A 246 -4.65 -14.69 28.52
C LEU A 246 -3.67 -15.83 28.25
N LEU A 247 -3.75 -16.92 29.02
CA LEU A 247 -3.00 -18.15 28.75
C LEU A 247 -3.38 -18.79 27.41
N ALA A 248 -4.67 -18.83 27.08
CA ALA A 248 -5.14 -19.35 25.79
C ALA A 248 -4.69 -18.46 24.61
N LEU A 249 -4.74 -17.14 24.77
CA LEU A 249 -4.25 -16.17 23.78
C LEU A 249 -2.74 -16.32 23.55
N ALA A 250 -1.95 -16.48 24.60
CA ALA A 250 -0.51 -16.74 24.51
C ALA A 250 -0.20 -18.02 23.73
N ARG A 251 -0.92 -19.12 24.03
CA ARG A 251 -0.79 -20.39 23.28
C ARG A 251 -1.11 -20.20 21.81
N THR A 252 -2.17 -19.46 21.51
CA THR A 252 -2.57 -19.14 20.13
C THR A 252 -1.48 -18.37 19.39
N ALA A 253 -0.83 -17.39 20.05
CA ALA A 253 0.27 -16.63 19.46
C ALA A 253 1.45 -17.53 19.08
N ILE A 254 1.89 -18.38 20.00
CA ILE A 254 3.04 -19.27 19.78
C ILE A 254 2.72 -20.32 18.71
N LEU A 255 1.52 -20.90 18.73
CA LEU A 255 1.09 -21.85 17.70
C LEU A 255 1.00 -21.18 16.32
N ALA A 256 0.41 -20.00 16.22
CA ALA A 256 0.31 -19.26 14.96
C ALA A 256 1.70 -18.93 14.39
N LEU A 257 2.64 -18.50 15.24
CA LEU A 257 4.03 -18.25 14.84
C LEU A 257 4.75 -19.53 14.41
N ALA A 258 4.60 -20.63 15.15
CA ALA A 258 5.22 -21.90 14.81
C ALA A 258 4.68 -22.46 13.48
N VAL A 259 3.36 -22.40 13.25
CA VAL A 259 2.72 -22.83 12.01
C VAL A 259 3.18 -21.96 10.84
N ALA A 260 3.17 -20.64 10.97
CA ALA A 260 3.68 -19.74 9.94
C ALA A 260 5.17 -20.02 9.63
N GLY A 261 5.99 -20.24 10.67
CA GLY A 261 7.40 -20.61 10.53
C GLY A 261 7.60 -21.92 9.78
N ALA A 262 6.82 -22.95 10.09
CA ALA A 262 6.87 -24.24 9.39
C ALA A 262 6.47 -24.10 7.91
N ILE A 263 5.39 -23.36 7.62
CA ILE A 263 4.95 -23.09 6.25
C ILE A 263 6.02 -22.31 5.48
N ALA A 264 6.64 -21.29 6.08
CA ALA A 264 7.73 -20.55 5.44
C ALA A 264 8.95 -21.44 5.19
N ALA A 265 9.39 -22.23 6.18
CA ALA A 265 10.56 -23.10 6.08
C ALA A 265 10.41 -24.17 4.99
N ILE A 266 9.21 -24.70 4.78
CA ILE A 266 8.90 -25.70 3.74
C ILE A 266 8.59 -25.03 2.40
N GLY A 267 7.77 -23.97 2.41
CA GLY A 267 7.31 -23.28 1.21
C GLY A 267 8.45 -22.57 0.47
N TYR A 268 9.41 -22.00 1.19
CA TYR A 268 10.53 -21.28 0.59
C TYR A 268 11.39 -22.13 -0.36
N PRO A 269 11.94 -23.30 0.04
CA PRO A 269 12.73 -24.13 -0.86
C PRO A 269 11.91 -24.69 -2.04
N LEU A 270 10.61 -24.97 -1.83
CA LEU A 270 9.71 -25.43 -2.91
C LEU A 270 9.46 -24.33 -3.94
N ALA A 271 9.18 -23.11 -3.47
CA ALA A 271 9.03 -21.93 -4.29
C ALA A 271 10.30 -21.64 -5.09
N TYR A 272 11.46 -21.66 -4.42
CA TYR A 272 12.77 -21.51 -5.06
C TYR A 272 12.97 -22.52 -6.19
N ARG A 273 12.72 -23.82 -5.94
CA ARG A 273 12.86 -24.86 -6.96
C ARG A 273 12.00 -24.56 -8.18
N ARG A 274 10.74 -24.17 -7.99
CA ARG A 274 9.83 -23.83 -9.10
C ARG A 274 10.28 -22.62 -9.90
N VAL A 275 10.79 -21.57 -9.23
CA VAL A 275 11.32 -20.37 -9.92
C VAL A 275 12.55 -20.72 -10.76
N MET A 276 13.46 -21.53 -10.22
CA MET A 276 14.67 -21.95 -10.94
C MET A 276 14.33 -22.82 -12.15
N THR A 277 13.42 -23.79 -12.00
CA THR A 277 12.96 -24.63 -13.11
C THR A 277 12.30 -23.79 -14.20
N ASP A 278 11.40 -22.86 -13.86
CA ASP A 278 10.76 -21.97 -14.86
C ASP A 278 11.78 -21.06 -15.58
N ALA A 279 12.78 -20.56 -14.86
CA ALA A 279 13.83 -19.71 -15.42
C ALA A 279 14.64 -20.43 -16.51
N VAL A 280 14.94 -21.72 -16.31
CA VAL A 280 15.70 -22.55 -17.26
C VAL A 280 14.83 -23.04 -18.41
N GLU A 281 13.63 -23.55 -18.11
CA GLU A 281 12.76 -24.15 -19.13
C GLU A 281 12.22 -23.12 -20.14
N HIS A 282 12.13 -21.85 -19.74
CA HIS A 282 11.52 -20.82 -20.59
C HIS A 282 12.38 -19.55 -20.63
N PRO A 283 13.52 -19.55 -21.36
CA PRO A 283 14.47 -18.43 -21.39
C PRO A 283 13.87 -17.14 -21.98
N GLY A 284 12.92 -17.27 -22.91
CA GLY A 284 12.10 -16.15 -23.38
C GLY A 284 11.17 -15.71 -22.25
N GLY A 285 11.21 -14.43 -21.86
CA GLY A 285 10.46 -13.90 -20.72
C GLY A 285 8.94 -14.17 -20.75
N ILE A 286 8.23 -13.69 -19.73
CA ILE A 286 6.76 -13.80 -19.59
C ILE A 286 6.00 -13.20 -20.80
N GLY A 287 6.67 -12.45 -21.68
CA GLY A 287 6.14 -11.98 -22.95
C GLY A 287 6.28 -13.00 -24.07
N ARG A 288 5.35 -13.96 -24.17
CA ARG A 288 4.92 -14.37 -25.52
C ARG A 288 4.36 -13.09 -26.16
N VAL A 289 5.06 -12.55 -27.16
CA VAL A 289 4.50 -11.61 -28.16
C VAL A 289 3.47 -12.42 -28.95
N GLY A 290 2.33 -12.68 -28.32
CA GLY A 290 1.36 -13.69 -28.75
C GLY A 290 -0.03 -13.09 -28.71
N ARG A 291 -0.42 -12.52 -29.86
CA ARG A 291 -1.71 -11.89 -30.18
C ARG A 291 -2.06 -10.68 -29.32
N SER A 292 -2.06 -9.49 -29.92
CA SER A 292 -2.82 -8.34 -29.40
C SER A 292 -4.21 -8.86 -29.05
N SER A 293 -4.52 -9.01 -27.76
CA SER A 293 -5.82 -9.53 -27.36
C SER A 293 -6.87 -8.56 -27.91
N VAL A 294 -8.02 -9.08 -28.31
CA VAL A 294 -9.15 -8.26 -28.76
C VAL A 294 -9.43 -7.15 -27.73
N ALA A 295 -9.27 -7.45 -26.42
CA ALA A 295 -9.32 -6.47 -25.34
C ALA A 295 -8.30 -5.33 -25.48
N THR A 296 -7.03 -5.59 -25.81
CA THR A 296 -6.04 -4.52 -26.07
C THR A 296 -6.43 -3.62 -27.23
N ARG A 297 -7.08 -4.16 -28.28
CA ARG A 297 -7.58 -3.37 -29.42
C ARG A 297 -8.80 -2.54 -29.05
N TRP A 298 -9.74 -3.08 -28.28
CA TRP A 298 -10.90 -2.33 -27.75
C TRP A 298 -10.49 -1.21 -26.81
N LEU A 299 -9.55 -1.48 -25.89
CA LEU A 299 -8.94 -0.46 -25.04
C LEU A 299 -8.25 0.62 -25.86
N ALA A 300 -7.51 0.24 -26.92
CA ALA A 300 -6.89 1.18 -27.83
C ALA A 300 -7.92 2.08 -28.54
N ALA A 301 -9.02 1.48 -29.03
CA ALA A 301 -10.09 2.19 -29.72
C ALA A 301 -10.82 3.16 -28.77
N ALA A 302 -11.04 2.74 -27.51
CA ALA A 302 -11.67 3.57 -26.48
C ALA A 302 -10.81 4.78 -26.07
N ILE A 303 -9.48 4.66 -26.12
CA ILE A 303 -8.56 5.80 -25.88
C ILE A 303 -8.63 6.83 -27.01
N GLY A 304 -9.03 6.47 -28.23
CA GLY A 304 -9.40 7.41 -29.28
C GLY A 304 -8.67 7.25 -30.62
N ARG A 305 -9.02 8.14 -31.57
CA ARG A 305 -8.62 8.04 -32.99
C ARG A 305 -7.18 8.53 -33.25
N ASP A 306 -6.73 9.59 -32.55
CA ASP A 306 -5.36 10.11 -32.67
C ASP A 306 -4.35 9.04 -32.24
N ALA A 307 -3.41 8.73 -33.15
CA ALA A 307 -2.42 7.67 -32.97
C ALA A 307 -1.47 7.94 -31.79
N VAL A 308 -1.06 9.18 -31.57
CA VAL A 308 -0.14 9.56 -30.49
C VAL A 308 -0.83 9.45 -29.14
N VAL A 309 -2.07 9.98 -29.03
CA VAL A 309 -2.87 9.88 -27.80
C VAL A 309 -3.10 8.41 -27.42
N ARG A 310 -3.39 7.57 -28.42
CA ARG A 310 -3.57 6.13 -28.24
C ARG A 310 -2.28 5.43 -27.81
N ALA A 311 -1.15 5.73 -28.47
CA ALA A 311 0.14 5.14 -28.13
C ALA A 311 0.57 5.50 -26.70
N THR A 312 0.43 6.77 -26.28
CA THR A 312 0.73 7.18 -24.90
C THR A 312 -0.16 6.47 -23.89
N GLY A 313 -1.47 6.41 -24.15
CA GLY A 313 -2.41 5.74 -23.25
C GLY A 313 -2.14 4.24 -23.15
N GLN A 314 -1.85 3.57 -24.27
CA GLN A 314 -1.49 2.15 -24.29
C GLN A 314 -0.17 1.87 -23.58
N PHE A 315 0.85 2.72 -23.79
CA PHE A 315 2.11 2.61 -23.09
C PHE A 315 1.87 2.68 -21.57
N PHE A 316 1.20 3.73 -21.09
CA PHE A 316 0.92 3.90 -19.67
C PHE A 316 0.09 2.74 -19.09
N LEU A 317 -0.98 2.33 -19.77
CA LEU A 317 -1.80 1.18 -19.36
C LEU A 317 -1.00 -0.12 -19.32
N SER A 318 -0.16 -0.37 -20.33
CA SER A 318 0.68 -1.55 -20.37
C SER A 318 1.72 -1.55 -19.25
N THR A 319 2.27 -0.38 -18.91
CA THR A 319 3.23 -0.20 -17.84
C THR A 319 2.57 -0.48 -16.49
N ILE A 320 1.40 0.08 -16.20
CA ILE A 320 0.72 -0.16 -14.92
C ILE A 320 0.25 -1.62 -14.74
N VAL A 321 -0.03 -2.33 -15.83
CA VAL A 321 -0.46 -3.75 -15.79
C VAL A 321 0.73 -4.70 -15.72
N ARG A 322 1.87 -4.36 -16.34
CA ARG A 322 3.01 -5.29 -16.49
C ARG A 322 4.11 -5.07 -15.49
N VAL A 323 4.33 -3.82 -15.08
CA VAL A 323 5.48 -3.45 -14.25
C VAL A 323 5.08 -3.45 -12.78
N GLU A 324 5.80 -4.25 -12.00
CA GLU A 324 5.44 -4.56 -10.62
C GLU A 324 5.33 -3.33 -9.72
N ARG A 325 6.28 -2.38 -9.78
CA ARG A 325 6.21 -1.17 -8.95
C ARG A 325 4.99 -0.29 -9.23
N HIS A 326 4.47 -0.30 -10.46
CA HIS A 326 3.25 0.44 -10.78
C HIS A 326 2.02 -0.30 -10.27
N ARG A 327 2.02 -1.64 -10.37
CA ARG A 327 1.00 -2.50 -9.76
C ARG A 327 0.99 -2.36 -8.24
N PHE A 328 2.15 -2.19 -7.61
CA PHE A 328 2.31 -1.91 -6.18
C PHE A 328 1.55 -0.65 -5.79
N ALA A 329 1.79 0.46 -6.48
CA ALA A 329 1.11 1.74 -6.20
C ALA A 329 -0.42 1.61 -6.33
N LEU A 330 -0.90 0.86 -7.32
CA LEU A 330 -2.32 0.60 -7.53
C LEU A 330 -2.92 -0.34 -6.48
N ALA A 331 -2.21 -1.41 -6.11
CA ALA A 331 -2.61 -2.30 -5.03
C ALA A 331 -2.66 -1.55 -3.69
N LEU A 332 -1.73 -0.63 -3.46
CA LEU A 332 -1.71 0.23 -2.29
C LEU A 332 -2.96 1.11 -2.22
N ALA A 333 -3.25 1.89 -3.27
CA ALA A 333 -4.45 2.74 -3.27
C ALA A 333 -5.77 1.94 -3.24
N SER A 334 -5.82 0.80 -3.94
CA SER A 334 -7.00 -0.06 -3.89
C SER A 334 -7.22 -0.62 -2.49
N GLY A 335 -6.14 -0.99 -1.78
CA GLY A 335 -6.22 -1.49 -0.41
C GLY A 335 -6.63 -0.42 0.59
N VAL A 336 -6.13 0.81 0.41
CA VAL A 336 -6.60 1.97 1.16
C VAL A 336 -8.09 2.21 0.91
N ALA A 337 -8.56 2.16 -0.34
CA ALA A 337 -9.97 2.35 -0.67
C ALA A 337 -10.88 1.26 -0.05
N VAL A 338 -10.49 -0.01 -0.14
CA VAL A 338 -11.24 -1.12 0.49
C VAL A 338 -11.27 -0.95 2.01
N ALA A 339 -10.14 -0.61 2.63
CA ALA A 339 -10.08 -0.36 4.06
C ALA A 339 -10.93 0.85 4.49
N TRP A 340 -11.03 1.88 3.64
CA TRP A 340 -11.87 3.05 3.88
C TRP A 340 -13.37 2.70 3.90
N ILE A 341 -13.79 1.73 3.08
CA ILE A 341 -15.18 1.24 3.02
C ILE A 341 -15.51 0.30 4.20
N LEU A 342 -14.49 -0.39 4.74
CA LEU A 342 -14.67 -1.49 5.69
C LEU A 342 -15.47 -1.15 6.96
N PRO A 343 -15.24 -0.02 7.67
CA PRO A 343 -16.00 0.30 8.88
C PRO A 343 -17.51 0.37 8.63
N THR A 344 -17.90 0.95 7.49
CA THR A 344 -19.30 1.07 7.09
C THR A 344 -19.89 -0.31 6.79
N ALA A 345 -19.16 -1.16 6.08
CA ALA A 345 -19.58 -2.54 5.81
C ALA A 345 -19.72 -3.39 7.09
N VAL A 346 -18.78 -3.26 8.03
CA VAL A 346 -18.81 -3.97 9.32
C VAL A 346 -20.00 -3.52 10.16
N ARG A 347 -20.26 -2.20 10.25
CA ARG A 347 -21.41 -1.67 10.99
C ARG A 347 -22.73 -2.26 10.48
N TRP A 348 -22.86 -2.43 9.18
CA TRP A 348 -24.08 -2.96 8.56
C TRP A 348 -24.21 -4.47 8.67
N HIS A 349 -23.19 -5.22 8.25
CA HIS A 349 -23.30 -6.67 8.12
C HIS A 349 -23.01 -7.43 9.42
N VAL A 350 -22.19 -6.86 10.32
CA VAL A 350 -21.73 -7.56 11.53
C VAL A 350 -22.45 -7.05 12.77
N LEU A 351 -22.69 -5.74 12.86
CA LEU A 351 -23.30 -5.13 14.04
C LEU A 351 -24.82 -4.98 13.92
N GLY A 352 -25.45 -5.48 12.85
CA GLY A 352 -26.90 -5.46 12.66
C GLY A 352 -27.48 -4.06 12.52
N GLY A 353 -26.69 -3.08 12.06
CA GLY A 353 -27.16 -1.71 11.87
C GLY A 353 -28.29 -1.63 10.84
N GLU A 354 -29.37 -0.93 11.18
CA GLU A 354 -30.47 -0.68 10.25
C GLU A 354 -30.00 0.14 9.04
N MET A 355 -30.56 -0.17 7.85
CA MET A 355 -30.31 0.61 6.64
C MET A 355 -30.73 2.06 6.87
N PRO A 356 -29.83 3.05 6.71
CA PRO A 356 -30.17 4.44 6.93
C PRO A 356 -31.27 4.88 5.94
N LEU A 357 -32.45 5.26 6.47
CA LEU A 357 -33.52 5.87 5.68
C LEU A 357 -33.10 7.23 5.10
N THR A 358 -32.11 7.89 5.72
CA THR A 358 -31.46 9.11 5.24
C THR A 358 -30.11 8.81 4.62
N GLN A 359 -29.71 9.53 3.57
CA GLN A 359 -28.37 9.46 2.98
C GLN A 359 -27.32 9.86 4.03
N PRO A 360 -26.45 8.98 4.54
CA PRO A 360 -25.36 9.39 5.42
C PRO A 360 -24.18 9.88 4.58
N LEU A 361 -23.57 11.00 5.02
CA LEU A 361 -22.39 11.59 4.39
C LEU A 361 -21.27 10.58 4.15
N ASP A 362 -21.10 9.64 5.09
CA ASP A 362 -20.08 8.59 5.04
C ASP A 362 -20.21 7.69 3.80
N LEU A 363 -21.45 7.44 3.34
CA LEU A 363 -21.68 6.60 2.16
C LEU A 363 -21.41 7.35 0.88
N LEU A 364 -21.97 8.55 0.73
CA LEU A 364 -21.73 9.40 -0.45
C LEU A 364 -20.23 9.73 -0.61
N ALA A 365 -19.47 9.75 0.48
CA ALA A 365 -18.02 9.97 0.47
C ALA A 365 -17.22 8.78 -0.09
N LEU A 366 -17.77 7.54 -0.11
CA LEU A 366 -17.04 6.33 -0.52
C LEU A 366 -16.56 6.35 -1.99
N PRO A 367 -17.41 6.60 -3.00
CA PRO A 367 -16.97 6.64 -4.39
C PRO A 367 -16.00 7.80 -4.63
N LEU A 368 -16.24 8.97 -4.03
CA LEU A 368 -15.36 10.12 -4.14
C LEU A 368 -13.97 9.83 -3.55
N SER A 369 -13.90 9.24 -2.35
CA SER A 369 -12.65 8.84 -1.71
C SER A 369 -11.90 7.82 -2.56
N THR A 370 -12.61 6.79 -3.05
CA THR A 370 -12.05 5.74 -3.90
C THR A 370 -11.47 6.32 -5.20
N ILE A 371 -12.20 7.23 -5.86
CA ILE A 371 -11.74 7.93 -7.06
C ILE A 371 -10.45 8.70 -6.76
N VAL A 372 -10.41 9.48 -5.68
CA VAL A 372 -9.22 10.28 -5.32
C VAL A 372 -8.02 9.37 -5.05
N PHE A 373 -8.18 8.30 -4.27
CA PHE A 373 -7.08 7.36 -3.98
C PHE A 373 -6.52 6.71 -5.25
N LEU A 374 -7.38 6.23 -6.15
CA LEU A 374 -6.97 5.60 -7.40
C LEU A 374 -6.31 6.60 -8.36
N LEU A 375 -6.83 7.83 -8.47
CA LEU A 375 -6.23 8.88 -9.30
C LEU A 375 -4.86 9.32 -8.79
N VAL A 376 -4.69 9.45 -7.47
CA VAL A 376 -3.40 9.75 -6.85
C VAL A 376 -2.41 8.62 -7.13
N ALA A 377 -2.79 7.35 -6.96
CA ALA A 377 -1.91 6.23 -7.30
C ALA A 377 -1.55 6.17 -8.78
N LEU A 378 -2.48 6.41 -9.70
CA LEU A 378 -2.17 6.50 -11.12
C LEU A 378 -1.20 7.65 -11.42
N ARG A 379 -1.34 8.79 -10.73
CA ARG A 379 -0.41 9.91 -10.88
C ARG A 379 0.99 9.60 -10.34
N ILE A 380 1.10 8.90 -9.21
CA ILE A 380 2.38 8.41 -8.67
C ILE A 380 2.99 7.42 -9.66
N ALA A 381 2.21 6.43 -10.10
CA ALA A 381 2.64 5.45 -11.09
C ALA A 381 3.10 6.11 -12.40
N ALA A 382 2.45 7.20 -12.84
CA ALA A 382 2.85 7.93 -14.04
C ALA A 382 4.21 8.64 -13.92
N ALA A 383 4.69 8.94 -12.70
CA ALA A 383 5.97 9.60 -12.52
C ALA A 383 7.11 8.64 -12.12
N LEU A 384 6.80 7.41 -11.70
CA LEU A 384 7.81 6.37 -11.54
C LEU A 384 8.30 5.91 -12.92
N PRO A 385 9.61 5.84 -13.20
CA PRO A 385 10.11 5.38 -14.50
C PRO A 385 9.69 3.92 -14.75
N ALA A 386 9.62 3.47 -16.01
CA ALA A 386 9.35 2.08 -16.43
C ALA A 386 10.65 1.27 -16.57
N GLU A 387 11.62 1.82 -17.30
CA GLU A 387 12.99 1.32 -17.39
C GLU A 387 13.81 2.54 -17.81
N LEU A 388 14.62 3.08 -16.89
CA LEU A 388 15.41 4.28 -17.18
C LEU A 388 16.35 4.09 -18.37
N PRO A 389 17.05 2.94 -18.53
CA PRO A 389 17.91 2.72 -19.69
C PRO A 389 17.16 2.71 -21.03
N ALA A 390 15.86 2.41 -21.03
CA ALA A 390 15.03 2.38 -22.24
C ALA A 390 14.34 3.72 -22.54
N ALA A 391 14.52 4.73 -21.69
CA ALA A 391 13.85 6.03 -21.84
C ALA A 391 14.30 6.81 -23.08
N TRP A 392 15.47 6.50 -23.65
CA TRP A 392 16.06 7.16 -24.83
C TRP A 392 15.09 7.29 -26.00
N ILE A 393 14.17 6.34 -26.19
CA ILE A 393 13.18 6.37 -27.28
C ILE A 393 12.28 7.62 -27.22
N PHE A 394 11.93 8.07 -26.01
CA PHE A 394 11.09 9.24 -25.80
C PHE A 394 11.86 10.55 -25.90
N HIS A 395 13.19 10.52 -25.83
CA HIS A 395 14.03 11.67 -26.15
C HIS A 395 14.10 11.88 -27.66
N VAL A 396 14.08 10.80 -28.45
CA VAL A 396 14.08 10.86 -29.93
C VAL A 396 12.69 11.12 -30.50
N THR A 397 11.64 10.55 -29.89
CA THR A 397 10.26 10.55 -30.43
C THR A 397 9.25 11.18 -29.46
N ALA A 398 9.63 12.29 -28.82
CA ALA A 398 8.80 12.94 -27.80
C ALA A 398 7.41 13.38 -28.33
N PRO A 399 6.30 12.83 -27.81
CA PRO A 399 4.98 13.34 -28.15
C PRO A 399 4.75 14.72 -27.53
N SER A 400 3.95 15.56 -28.20
CA SER A 400 3.55 16.86 -27.64
C SER A 400 2.86 16.68 -26.28
N VAL A 401 3.21 17.51 -25.29
CA VAL A 401 2.68 17.46 -23.92
C VAL A 401 1.14 17.43 -23.88
N THR A 402 0.48 18.18 -24.77
CA THR A 402 -1.00 18.21 -24.86
C THR A 402 -1.59 16.86 -25.24
N ARG A 403 -1.00 16.15 -26.20
CA ARG A 403 -1.43 14.80 -26.59
C ARG A 403 -1.12 13.79 -25.49
N THR A 404 0.05 13.91 -24.86
CA THR A 404 0.47 13.07 -23.72
C THR A 404 -0.53 13.16 -22.57
N ARG A 405 -0.85 14.38 -22.12
CA ARG A 405 -1.86 14.63 -21.08
C ARG A 405 -3.24 14.12 -21.48
N THR A 406 -3.61 14.22 -22.75
CA THR A 406 -4.90 13.71 -23.24
C THR A 406 -4.96 12.19 -23.18
N GLY A 407 -3.88 11.49 -23.53
CA GLY A 407 -3.77 10.03 -23.39
C GLY A 407 -3.88 9.62 -21.93
N LEU A 408 -3.12 10.28 -21.05
CA LEU A 408 -3.11 9.99 -19.62
C LEU A 408 -4.47 10.27 -18.98
N ARG A 409 -5.14 11.38 -19.31
CA ARG A 409 -6.50 11.71 -18.87
C ARG A 409 -7.48 10.60 -19.20
N ARG A 410 -7.50 10.13 -20.46
CA ARG A 410 -8.44 9.09 -20.88
C ARG A 410 -8.21 7.78 -20.14
N VAL A 411 -6.95 7.42 -19.90
CA VAL A 411 -6.62 6.24 -19.08
C VAL A 411 -7.03 6.44 -17.63
N MET A 412 -6.76 7.60 -17.02
CA MET A 412 -7.12 7.89 -15.63
C MET A 412 -8.65 7.88 -15.42
N LEU A 413 -9.41 8.52 -16.31
CA LEU A 413 -10.87 8.47 -16.26
C LEU A 413 -11.40 7.05 -16.48
N GLY A 414 -10.86 6.32 -17.46
CA GLY A 414 -11.28 4.97 -17.79
C GLY A 414 -10.89 3.90 -16.77
N ALA A 415 -9.78 4.06 -16.06
CA ALA A 415 -9.26 3.08 -15.11
C ALA A 415 -9.62 3.38 -13.65
N ALA A 416 -9.85 4.65 -13.28
CA ALA A 416 -10.16 5.03 -11.90
C ALA A 416 -11.57 5.61 -11.71
N VAL A 417 -12.05 6.47 -12.61
CA VAL A 417 -13.33 7.17 -12.41
C VAL A 417 -14.52 6.32 -12.83
N LEU A 418 -14.54 5.90 -14.10
CA LEU A 418 -15.67 5.16 -14.68
C LEU A 418 -15.94 3.82 -13.97
N PRO A 419 -14.94 3.00 -13.61
CA PRO A 419 -15.20 1.74 -12.92
C PRO A 419 -15.81 1.94 -11.53
N VAL A 420 -15.40 2.98 -10.80
CA VAL A 420 -15.96 3.28 -9.48
C VAL A 420 -17.42 3.69 -9.60
N ILE A 421 -17.74 4.60 -10.53
CA ILE A 421 -19.14 5.00 -10.79
C ILE A 421 -19.97 3.79 -11.21
N ALA A 422 -19.45 2.94 -12.10
CA ALA A 422 -20.14 1.72 -12.54
C ALA A 422 -20.44 0.74 -11.40
N VAL A 423 -19.62 0.70 -10.34
CA VAL A 423 -19.83 -0.15 -9.17
C VAL A 423 -20.81 0.48 -8.18
N PHE A 424 -20.67 1.77 -7.86
CA PHE A 424 -21.46 2.43 -6.83
C PHE A 424 -22.84 2.87 -7.29
N THR A 425 -23.02 3.28 -8.56
CA THR A 425 -24.31 3.74 -9.07
C THR A 425 -25.42 2.69 -8.96
N PRO A 426 -25.22 1.41 -9.33
CA PRO A 426 -26.26 0.37 -9.15
C PRO A 426 -26.61 0.14 -7.68
N VAL A 427 -25.61 0.21 -6.78
CA VAL A 427 -25.82 0.07 -5.33
C VAL A 427 -26.69 1.22 -4.82
N TYR A 428 -26.38 2.46 -5.18
CA TYR A 428 -27.19 3.62 -4.75
C TYR A 428 -28.55 3.69 -5.41
N TRP A 429 -28.69 3.18 -6.64
CA TRP A 429 -29.99 3.03 -7.26
C TRP A 429 -30.86 2.12 -6.40
N ALA A 430 -30.36 0.96 -6.00
CA ALA A 430 -31.13 0.01 -5.19
C ALA A 430 -31.51 0.56 -3.81
N ILE A 431 -30.66 1.40 -3.20
CA ILE A 431 -30.88 1.92 -1.84
C ILE A 431 -31.74 3.19 -1.84
N TRP A 432 -31.49 4.14 -2.74
CA TRP A 432 -32.10 5.50 -2.71
C TRP A 432 -32.85 5.88 -4.00
N GLY A 433 -32.92 4.99 -4.98
CA GLY A 433 -33.63 5.20 -6.23
C GLY A 433 -32.77 5.81 -7.36
N PRO A 434 -33.31 5.84 -8.58
CA PRO A 434 -32.56 6.18 -9.79
C PRO A 434 -32.06 7.64 -9.83
N MET A 435 -32.85 8.58 -9.30
CA MET A 435 -32.52 10.00 -9.37
C MET A 435 -31.27 10.32 -8.55
N VAL A 436 -31.24 9.88 -7.29
CA VAL A 436 -30.08 10.07 -6.39
C VAL A 436 -28.83 9.41 -6.98
N ALA A 437 -28.97 8.19 -7.50
CA ALA A 437 -27.85 7.47 -8.10
C ALA A 437 -27.29 8.17 -9.34
N PHE A 438 -28.16 8.79 -10.15
CA PHE A 438 -27.77 9.57 -11.31
C PHE A 438 -27.07 10.88 -10.91
N GLU A 439 -27.69 11.69 -10.04
CA GLU A 439 -27.14 12.96 -9.57
C GLU A 439 -25.76 12.76 -8.94
N HIS A 440 -25.64 11.80 -8.02
CA HIS A 440 -24.39 11.49 -7.36
C HIS A 440 -23.34 10.91 -8.32
N GLY A 441 -23.76 10.12 -9.31
CA GLY A 441 -22.88 9.61 -10.36
C GLY A 441 -22.29 10.73 -11.22
N VAL A 442 -23.10 11.73 -11.58
CA VAL A 442 -22.66 12.92 -12.33
C VAL A 442 -21.71 13.77 -11.51
N LEU A 443 -22.03 14.02 -10.22
CA LEU A 443 -21.16 14.76 -9.32
C LEU A 443 -19.82 14.04 -9.11
N SER A 444 -19.85 12.73 -8.91
CA SER A 444 -18.64 11.89 -8.80
C SER A 444 -17.77 11.95 -10.06
N PHE A 445 -18.40 11.95 -11.24
CA PHE A 445 -17.68 12.10 -12.51
C PHE A 445 -17.04 13.48 -12.63
N ALA A 446 -17.79 14.56 -12.34
CA ALA A 446 -17.29 15.93 -12.41
C ALA A 446 -16.13 16.17 -11.42
N ALA A 447 -16.25 15.64 -10.20
CA ALA A 447 -15.20 15.68 -9.20
C ALA A 447 -13.96 14.89 -9.64
N GLY A 448 -14.13 13.67 -10.17
CA GLY A 448 -13.04 12.86 -10.73
C GLY A 448 -12.34 13.54 -11.91
N LEU A 449 -13.09 14.24 -12.77
CA LEU A 449 -12.53 15.03 -13.86
C LEU A 449 -11.69 16.20 -13.34
N LEU A 450 -12.21 16.96 -12.37
CA LEU A 450 -11.49 18.07 -11.73
C LEU A 450 -10.15 17.61 -11.13
N VAL A 451 -10.18 16.53 -10.35
CA VAL A 451 -8.98 15.95 -9.74
C VAL A 451 -8.00 15.47 -10.81
N THR A 452 -8.49 14.84 -11.88
CA THR A 452 -7.65 14.40 -13.01
C THR A 452 -6.95 15.59 -13.66
N GLU A 453 -7.64 16.69 -13.98
CA GLU A 453 -7.03 17.87 -14.60
C GLU A 453 -6.01 18.54 -13.66
N TYR A 454 -6.32 18.61 -12.36
CA TYR A 454 -5.40 19.13 -11.36
C TYR A 454 -4.09 18.32 -11.31
N LEU A 455 -4.17 16.99 -11.22
CA LEU A 455 -3.01 16.10 -11.17
C LEU A 455 -2.17 16.17 -12.45
N LEU A 456 -2.83 16.27 -13.62
CA LEU A 456 -2.19 16.35 -14.93
C LEU A 456 -1.57 17.73 -15.23
N GLY A 457 -2.00 18.79 -14.54
CA GLY A 457 -1.43 20.13 -14.71
C GLY A 457 0.08 20.20 -14.41
N SER A 458 0.58 19.26 -13.60
CA SER A 458 2.01 19.13 -13.26
C SER A 458 2.84 18.27 -14.24
N VAL A 459 2.21 17.55 -15.16
CA VAL A 459 2.91 16.63 -16.08
C VAL A 459 3.52 17.42 -17.22
N ASP A 460 4.84 17.39 -17.33
CA ASP A 460 5.65 18.12 -18.33
C ASP A 460 6.41 17.18 -19.27
N SER A 461 6.65 15.92 -18.87
CA SER A 461 7.35 14.91 -19.67
C SER A 461 6.50 13.67 -19.97
N MET A 462 7.08 12.73 -20.71
CA MET A 462 6.46 11.43 -20.97
C MET A 462 6.33 10.65 -19.65
N PRO A 463 5.12 10.18 -19.28
CA PRO A 463 4.92 9.39 -18.06
C PRO A 463 5.73 8.10 -18.13
N CYS A 464 6.24 7.65 -16.99
CA CYS A 464 7.05 6.46 -16.83
C CYS A 464 8.35 6.42 -17.65
N ALA A 465 8.85 7.55 -18.13
CA ALA A 465 10.13 7.62 -18.85
C ALA A 465 11.17 8.49 -18.16
N SER A 466 10.77 9.34 -17.22
CA SER A 466 11.67 10.27 -16.53
C SER A 466 12.11 9.73 -15.17
N PRO A 467 13.33 10.08 -14.70
CA PRO A 467 13.75 9.83 -13.33
C PRO A 467 12.74 10.39 -12.31
N TRP A 468 12.51 9.65 -11.24
CA TRP A 468 11.62 10.11 -10.18
C TRP A 468 12.28 11.26 -9.41
N ARG A 469 11.67 12.45 -9.49
CA ARG A 469 12.10 13.66 -8.77
C ARG A 469 11.05 14.02 -7.69
N PRO A 470 11.23 13.62 -6.41
CA PRO A 470 10.22 13.85 -5.37
C PRO A 470 9.99 15.34 -5.07
N GLU A 471 10.99 16.18 -5.32
CA GLU A 471 10.94 17.63 -5.12
C GLU A 471 9.85 18.31 -5.95
N ARG A 472 9.56 17.80 -7.16
CA ARG A 472 8.53 18.37 -8.04
C ARG A 472 7.12 18.29 -7.45
N ALA A 473 6.85 17.32 -6.58
CA ALA A 473 5.57 17.21 -5.89
C ALA A 473 5.42 18.22 -4.74
N ASN A 474 6.54 18.74 -4.22
CA ASN A 474 6.65 19.61 -3.05
C ASN A 474 5.69 19.21 -1.91
N LEU A 475 5.68 17.91 -1.57
CA LEU A 475 4.78 17.35 -0.56
C LEU A 475 4.97 18.04 0.80
N ARG A 476 6.21 18.42 1.15
CA ARG A 476 6.53 19.11 2.39
C ARG A 476 5.85 20.47 2.54
N GLY A 477 5.74 21.25 1.46
CA GLY A 477 5.05 22.55 1.50
C GLY A 477 3.57 22.49 1.20
N ARG A 478 3.12 21.52 0.39
CA ARG A 478 1.74 21.47 -0.14
C ARG A 478 0.83 20.46 0.54
N TRP A 479 1.30 19.67 1.51
CA TRP A 479 0.46 18.70 2.21
C TRP A 479 -0.85 19.28 2.79
N PRO A 480 -0.90 20.51 3.36
CA PRO A 480 -2.17 21.03 3.89
C PRO A 480 -3.21 21.24 2.80
N VAL A 481 -2.77 21.69 1.61
CA VAL A 481 -3.64 21.90 0.46
C VAL A 481 -4.22 20.58 -0.03
N TYR A 482 -3.41 19.52 -0.10
CA TYR A 482 -3.87 18.20 -0.50
C TYR A 482 -4.84 17.61 0.53
N THR A 483 -4.56 17.76 1.82
CA THR A 483 -5.43 17.28 2.91
C THR A 483 -6.76 18.01 2.92
N ILE A 484 -6.75 19.36 2.84
CA ILE A 484 -7.97 20.16 2.76
C ILE A 484 -8.77 19.81 1.51
N GLY A 485 -8.11 19.71 0.35
CA GLY A 485 -8.76 19.31 -0.90
C GLY A 485 -9.43 17.95 -0.82
N PHE A 486 -8.78 16.97 -0.17
CA PHE A 486 -9.36 15.65 0.08
C PHE A 486 -10.60 15.74 0.97
N PHE A 487 -10.53 16.46 2.11
CA PHE A 487 -11.67 16.55 3.03
C PHE A 487 -12.86 17.36 2.44
N VAL A 488 -12.58 18.36 1.62
CA VAL A 488 -13.63 19.12 0.91
C VAL A 488 -14.26 18.27 -0.19
N LEU A 489 -13.47 17.52 -0.97
CA LEU A 489 -14.01 16.81 -2.14
C LEU A 489 -14.59 15.43 -1.79
N ALA A 490 -13.99 14.73 -0.82
CA ALA A 490 -14.29 13.33 -0.49
C ALA A 490 -14.45 13.07 1.01
N GLY A 491 -14.37 14.10 1.86
CA GLY A 491 -14.52 13.95 3.31
C GLY A 491 -15.98 13.99 3.78
N THR A 492 -16.13 13.83 5.09
CA THR A 492 -17.43 13.83 5.80
C THR A 492 -17.63 15.11 6.63
N THR A 493 -16.84 16.14 6.36
CA THR A 493 -16.91 17.42 7.09
C THR A 493 -18.14 18.24 6.68
N ARG A 494 -18.54 19.21 7.51
CA ARG A 494 -19.65 20.14 7.22
C ARG A 494 -19.48 20.95 5.92
N TYR A 495 -18.26 21.04 5.41
CA TYR A 495 -17.91 21.78 4.19
C TYR A 495 -17.44 20.83 3.08
N SER A 496 -17.91 19.58 3.09
CA SER A 496 -17.63 18.62 2.02
C SER A 496 -18.62 18.75 0.87
N LEU A 497 -18.23 18.28 -0.31
CA LEU A 497 -19.07 18.16 -1.49
C LEU A 497 -20.35 17.37 -1.18
N THR A 498 -20.22 16.26 -0.43
CA THR A 498 -21.34 15.42 -0.01
C THR A 498 -22.32 16.16 0.90
N SER A 499 -21.82 17.07 1.76
CA SER A 499 -22.69 17.89 2.62
C SER A 499 -23.46 18.96 1.83
N TRP A 500 -22.85 19.54 0.80
CA TRP A 500 -23.53 20.50 -0.08
C TRP A 500 -24.51 19.80 -1.02
N GLU A 501 -24.18 18.62 -1.51
CA GLU A 501 -25.09 17.75 -2.27
C GLU A 501 -26.35 17.46 -1.46
N MET A 502 -26.20 17.01 -0.21
CA MET A 502 -27.34 16.78 0.68
C MET A 502 -28.13 18.06 0.98
N GLY A 503 -27.45 19.19 1.21
CA GLY A 503 -28.11 20.48 1.47
C GLY A 503 -28.88 21.03 0.27
N SER A 504 -28.58 20.57 -0.95
CA SER A 504 -29.25 20.96 -2.19
C SER A 504 -30.13 19.87 -2.80
N ALA A 505 -30.25 18.72 -2.12
CA ALA A 505 -31.00 17.57 -2.58
C ALA A 505 -32.46 17.94 -2.92
N GLY A 506 -32.92 17.48 -4.08
CA GLY A 506 -34.27 17.79 -4.58
C GLY A 506 -34.40 19.16 -5.27
N THR A 507 -33.34 19.97 -5.35
CA THR A 507 -33.33 21.22 -6.13
C THR A 507 -32.45 21.12 -7.38
N VAL A 508 -33.05 21.31 -8.56
CA VAL A 508 -32.31 21.29 -9.84
C VAL A 508 -31.25 22.39 -9.88
N ALA A 509 -31.55 23.56 -9.32
CA ALA A 509 -30.62 24.70 -9.28
C ALA A 509 -29.36 24.36 -8.47
N GLY A 510 -29.50 23.76 -7.28
CA GLY A 510 -28.35 23.41 -6.46
C GLY A 510 -27.48 22.33 -7.09
N PHE A 511 -28.09 21.30 -7.69
CA PHE A 511 -27.37 20.28 -8.45
C PHE A 511 -26.56 20.89 -9.61
N VAL A 512 -27.17 21.75 -10.43
CA VAL A 512 -26.50 22.43 -11.55
C VAL A 512 -25.34 23.30 -11.05
N VAL A 513 -25.54 24.05 -9.97
CA VAL A 513 -24.49 24.88 -9.35
C VAL A 513 -23.30 24.03 -8.93
N LEU A 514 -23.51 22.90 -8.28
CA LEU A 514 -22.44 22.00 -7.86
C LEU A 514 -21.66 21.41 -9.04
N VAL A 515 -22.37 20.95 -10.07
CA VAL A 515 -21.73 20.42 -11.30
C VAL A 515 -20.90 21.51 -11.99
N VAL A 516 -21.45 22.71 -12.14
CA VAL A 516 -20.75 23.86 -12.75
C VAL A 516 -19.52 24.25 -11.91
N ALA A 517 -19.64 24.28 -10.58
CA ALA A 517 -18.56 24.59 -9.66
C ALA A 517 -17.38 23.59 -9.76
N LEU A 518 -17.62 22.36 -10.21
CA LEU A 518 -16.57 21.36 -10.46
C LEU A 518 -16.02 21.44 -11.89
N LEU A 519 -16.89 21.61 -12.88
CA LEU A 519 -16.50 21.61 -14.30
C LEU A 519 -15.76 22.87 -14.73
N VAL A 520 -16.15 24.05 -14.24
CA VAL A 520 -15.50 25.32 -14.62
C VAL A 520 -14.02 25.33 -14.22
N PRO A 521 -13.63 25.00 -12.97
CA PRO A 521 -12.21 24.88 -12.63
C PRO A 521 -11.49 23.77 -13.40
N ALA A 522 -12.15 22.65 -13.72
CA ALA A 522 -11.55 21.58 -14.51
C ALA A 522 -11.19 22.06 -15.94
N ILE A 523 -12.11 22.78 -16.59
CA ILE A 523 -11.89 23.37 -17.92
C ILE A 523 -10.80 24.44 -17.86
N TRP A 524 -10.82 25.29 -16.83
CA TRP A 524 -9.81 26.33 -16.63
C TRP A 524 -8.40 25.74 -16.41
N LEU A 525 -8.27 24.70 -15.57
CA LEU A 525 -7.03 23.97 -15.35
C LEU A 525 -6.52 23.34 -16.66
N ARG A 526 -7.41 22.73 -17.44
CA ARG A 526 -7.06 22.16 -18.74
C ARG A 526 -6.54 23.22 -19.71
N TRP A 527 -7.22 24.36 -19.77
CA TRP A 527 -6.86 25.46 -20.65
C TRP A 527 -5.52 26.09 -20.25
N THR A 528 -5.32 26.41 -18.96
CA THR A 528 -4.05 26.95 -18.45
C THR A 528 -2.90 25.98 -18.64
N ALA A 529 -3.11 24.68 -18.40
CA ALA A 529 -2.10 23.66 -18.59
C ALA A 529 -1.66 23.58 -20.06
N SER A 530 -2.59 23.70 -21.02
CA SER A 530 -2.27 23.68 -22.46
C SER A 530 -1.37 24.83 -22.93
N ARG A 531 -1.28 25.91 -22.15
CA ARG A 531 -0.48 27.11 -22.45
C ARG A 531 0.88 27.12 -21.77
N ARG A 532 1.20 26.14 -20.92
CA ARG A 532 2.50 26.10 -20.24
C ARG A 532 3.60 25.76 -21.25
N PRO A 533 4.73 26.51 -21.26
CA PRO A 533 5.86 26.21 -22.13
C PRO A 533 6.44 24.84 -21.79
N ILE A 534 6.92 24.13 -22.81
CA ILE A 534 7.60 22.84 -22.65
C ILE A 534 8.98 23.17 -22.07
N ILE A 535 9.25 22.70 -20.86
CA ILE A 535 10.59 22.74 -20.29
C ILE A 535 11.34 21.56 -20.92
N PRO A 536 12.42 21.79 -21.68
CA PRO A 536 13.26 20.69 -22.17
C PRO A 536 13.73 19.86 -20.97
N PRO A 537 13.83 18.53 -21.08
CA PRO A 537 14.48 17.75 -20.03
C PRO A 537 15.90 18.30 -19.85
N ASP A 538 16.23 18.75 -18.63
CA ASP A 538 17.58 19.23 -18.30
C ASP A 538 18.63 18.20 -18.75
N ASP A 539 19.72 18.65 -19.36
CA ASP A 539 20.86 17.83 -19.84
C ASP A 539 21.60 17.05 -18.72
N GLU A 540 21.10 17.09 -17.48
CA GLU A 540 21.67 16.40 -16.32
C GLU A 540 21.18 14.96 -16.18
N MET A 541 21.37 14.14 -17.22
CA MET A 541 21.42 12.68 -17.06
C MET A 541 22.89 12.25 -17.14
N PRO A 542 23.45 11.56 -16.12
CA PRO A 542 24.85 11.14 -16.11
C PRO A 542 25.17 10.00 -17.09
N TYR A 543 24.25 9.68 -18.00
CA TYR A 543 24.52 8.79 -19.10
C TYR A 543 25.09 9.64 -20.23
N GLY A 544 26.42 9.64 -20.34
CA GLY A 544 27.13 10.15 -21.50
C GLY A 544 26.61 9.46 -22.76
N ILE A 545 25.60 10.05 -23.39
CA ILE A 545 25.38 9.89 -24.80
C ILE A 545 26.57 10.62 -25.41
N VAL A 546 27.64 9.86 -25.69
CA VAL A 546 28.69 10.30 -26.60
C VAL A 546 27.93 10.74 -27.85
N GLN A 547 27.86 12.05 -28.07
CA GLN A 547 27.51 12.59 -29.37
C GLN A 547 28.53 11.98 -30.33
N LEU A 548 28.12 10.96 -31.07
CA LEU A 548 28.83 10.55 -32.26
C LEU A 548 28.69 11.73 -33.22
N ASN A 549 29.66 12.64 -33.16
CA ASN A 549 29.94 13.57 -34.23
C ASN A 549 30.21 12.71 -35.47
N LEU A 550 29.17 12.53 -36.27
CA LEU A 550 29.29 12.12 -37.65
C LEU A 550 29.44 13.42 -38.45
N ASP A 551 30.64 14.00 -38.35
CA ASP A 551 31.17 14.94 -39.35
C ASP A 551 32.33 14.26 -40.08
#